data_AF-W1P3N7-F1
#
_entry.id   AF-W1P3N7-F1
#
_cell.length_a   1.000
_cell.length_b   1.000
_cell.length_c   1.000
_cell.angle_alpha   90.00
_cell.angle_beta   90.00
_cell.angle_gamma   90.00
#
_symmetry.space_group_name_H-M   'P 1'
#
loop_
_entity.id
_entity.type
_entity.pdbx_description
1 polymer ?
#
loop_
_entity_poly.entity_id
_entity_poly.type
_entity_poly.pdbx_seq_one_letter_code
_entity_poly.pdbx_strand_id
1 'polypeptide(L)'
;MTHLTFVAFVADLDVLFCILVRAAKSIGVYRIFLLADDQAKIDNLVTKLNASANTLQNRTGCNSQKIQNWLDTVRYFLIVVIVVIVMAEVMLFLAFIGFLIVYILVIIGWILVAGTFILCGVFLLLNNVVSDTSVAMQEWVDHPHARTALDDILPCVDVYTANESLFRSKEVSYQMVNVVNQIINNVSNVNYPTIAAPLYYNQSGPLVPVPCNRFNSVITD
;
A
#
# COMPACT_ATOMS: atom_id res chain seq x y z
N MET A 1 25.85 40.14 0.63
CA MET A 1 24.97 39.47 -0.36
C MET A 1 24.69 40.36 -1.57
N THR A 2 24.47 41.66 -1.38
CA THR A 2 24.16 42.65 -2.45
C THR A 2 25.28 42.89 -3.48
N HIS A 3 26.55 42.79 -3.08
CA HIS A 3 27.68 43.02 -3.98
C HIS A 3 27.89 41.89 -5.00
N LEU A 4 27.59 40.64 -4.61
CA LEU A 4 27.72 39.47 -5.48
C LEU A 4 26.56 39.38 -6.47
N THR A 5 25.34 39.74 -6.05
CA THR A 5 24.16 39.86 -6.92
C THR A 5 24.28 41.03 -7.89
N PHE A 6 24.90 42.15 -7.49
CA PHE A 6 25.14 43.29 -8.37
C PHE A 6 26.19 42.97 -9.45
N VAL A 7 27.29 42.29 -9.10
CA VAL A 7 28.29 41.83 -10.08
C VAL A 7 27.71 40.75 -11.01
N ALA A 8 26.89 39.84 -10.49
CA ALA A 8 26.18 38.86 -11.33
C ALA A 8 25.20 39.55 -12.30
N PHE A 9 24.45 40.55 -11.84
CA PHE A 9 23.51 41.32 -12.66
C PHE A 9 24.20 42.14 -13.76
N VAL A 10 25.35 42.77 -13.46
CA VAL A 10 26.14 43.50 -14.46
C VAL A 10 26.77 42.55 -15.48
N ALA A 11 27.24 41.36 -15.05
CA ALA A 11 27.76 40.34 -15.96
C ALA A 11 26.66 39.74 -16.88
N ASP A 12 25.43 39.63 -16.38
CA ASP A 12 24.26 39.20 -17.15
C ASP A 12 23.96 40.16 -18.31
N LEU A 13 24.07 41.47 -18.06
CA LEU A 13 23.78 42.50 -19.05
C LEU A 13 24.79 42.53 -20.22
N ASP A 14 26.09 42.38 -19.94
CA ASP A 14 27.14 42.31 -20.97
C ASP A 14 27.01 41.05 -21.84
N VAL A 15 26.64 39.91 -21.24
CA VAL A 15 26.44 38.65 -21.98
C VAL A 15 25.18 38.70 -22.83
N LEU A 16 24.09 39.24 -22.30
CA LEU A 16 22.85 39.45 -23.05
C LEU A 16 23.08 40.35 -24.26
N PHE A 17 23.84 41.44 -24.07
CA PHE A 17 24.24 42.32 -25.16
C PHE A 17 25.02 41.54 -26.24
N CYS A 18 25.97 40.69 -25.86
CA CYS A 18 26.72 39.88 -26.81
C CYS A 18 25.89 38.83 -27.55
N ILE A 19 24.88 38.23 -26.91
CA ILE A 19 23.92 37.33 -27.56
C ILE A 19 23.08 38.09 -28.59
N LEU A 20 22.57 39.26 -28.23
CA LEU A 20 21.77 40.12 -29.12
C LEU A 20 22.56 40.58 -30.35
N VAL A 21 23.81 41.04 -30.16
CA VAL A 21 24.69 41.47 -31.26
C VAL A 21 25.01 40.32 -32.22
N ARG A 22 25.17 39.09 -31.72
CA ARG A 22 25.36 37.90 -32.58
C ARG A 22 24.13 37.54 -33.38
N ALA A 23 22.96 37.56 -32.75
CA ALA A 23 21.69 37.29 -33.42
C ALA A 23 21.44 38.32 -34.55
N ALA A 24 21.68 39.61 -34.27
CA ALA A 24 21.55 40.69 -35.24
C ALA A 24 22.49 40.52 -36.45
N LYS A 25 23.74 40.08 -36.24
CA LYS A 25 24.71 39.80 -37.31
C LYS A 25 24.22 38.71 -38.28
N SER A 26 23.70 37.60 -37.76
CA SER A 26 23.23 36.47 -38.59
C SER A 26 22.03 36.84 -39.46
N ILE A 27 21.07 37.57 -38.90
CA ILE A 27 19.87 38.04 -39.62
C ILE A 27 20.26 39.03 -40.73
N GLY A 28 21.20 39.95 -40.45
CA GLY A 28 21.69 40.92 -41.42
C GLY A 28 22.40 40.29 -42.62
N VAL A 29 23.22 39.25 -42.39
CA VAL A 29 23.92 38.53 -43.46
C VAL A 29 22.93 37.73 -44.33
N TYR A 30 21.93 37.10 -43.72
CA TYR A 30 20.91 36.33 -44.45
C TYR A 30 20.05 37.22 -45.38
N ARG A 31 19.67 38.42 -44.93
CA ARG A 31 18.90 39.39 -45.73
C ARG A 31 19.66 39.86 -46.98
N ILE A 32 20.98 39.94 -46.92
CA ILE A 32 21.82 40.43 -48.02
C ILE A 32 22.01 39.35 -49.09
N PHE A 33 22.08 38.08 -48.69
CA PHE A 33 22.24 36.95 -49.62
C PHE A 33 21.01 36.69 -50.50
N LEU A 34 19.84 37.19 -50.09
CA LEU A 34 18.57 37.05 -50.81
C LEU A 34 18.40 38.07 -51.97
N LEU A 35 19.34 39.02 -52.15
CA LEU A 35 19.20 40.18 -53.06
C LEU A 35 20.26 40.24 -54.19
N ALA A 36 20.99 39.16 -54.48
CA ALA A 36 22.29 39.27 -55.14
C ALA A 36 22.46 38.49 -56.46
N ASP A 37 22.35 39.17 -57.62
CA ASP A 37 22.65 38.64 -58.97
C ASP A 37 23.76 39.43 -59.69
N ASP A 38 24.77 39.91 -58.93
CA ASP A 38 25.99 40.56 -59.44
C ASP A 38 27.19 40.22 -58.51
N GLN A 39 27.84 39.09 -58.74
CA GLN A 39 28.66 38.38 -57.74
C GLN A 39 29.88 39.19 -57.23
N ALA A 40 30.62 39.87 -58.11
CA ALA A 40 31.91 40.48 -57.74
C ALA A 40 31.79 41.71 -56.81
N LYS A 41 30.74 42.54 -56.99
CA LYS A 41 30.54 43.74 -56.17
C LYS A 41 29.93 43.38 -54.80
N ILE A 42 29.17 42.30 -54.77
CA ILE A 42 28.48 41.81 -53.58
C ILE A 42 29.47 41.14 -52.63
N ASP A 43 30.44 40.38 -53.16
CA ASP A 43 31.51 39.80 -52.36
C ASP A 43 32.32 40.86 -51.60
N ASN A 44 32.58 42.03 -52.22
CA ASN A 44 33.26 43.15 -51.55
C ASN A 44 32.42 43.78 -50.43
N LEU A 45 31.10 43.86 -50.61
CA LEU A 45 30.18 44.40 -49.61
C LEU A 45 30.01 43.43 -48.42
N VAL A 46 29.82 42.14 -48.70
CA VAL A 46 29.71 41.08 -47.68
C VAL A 46 30.98 40.99 -46.84
N THR A 47 32.15 41.09 -47.46
CA THR A 47 33.43 41.08 -46.73
C THR A 47 33.63 42.32 -45.85
N LYS A 48 33.32 43.53 -46.34
CA LYS A 48 33.39 44.77 -45.52
C LYS A 48 32.39 44.79 -44.36
N LEU A 49 31.19 44.25 -44.57
CA LEU A 49 30.18 44.12 -43.53
C LEU A 49 30.60 43.13 -42.45
N ASN A 50 31.14 41.97 -42.83
CA ASN A 50 31.65 40.99 -41.88
C ASN A 50 32.85 41.56 -41.07
N ALA A 51 33.73 42.34 -41.70
CA ALA A 51 34.84 43.02 -41.02
C ALA A 51 34.36 44.06 -40.00
N SER A 52 33.35 44.87 -40.36
CA SER A 52 32.76 45.86 -39.44
C SER A 52 32.07 45.18 -38.26
N ALA A 53 31.31 44.11 -38.51
CA ALA A 53 30.64 43.34 -37.47
C ALA A 53 31.62 42.65 -36.52
N ASN A 54 32.73 42.10 -37.05
CA ASN A 54 33.79 41.51 -36.22
C ASN A 54 34.52 42.57 -35.38
N THR A 55 34.73 43.77 -35.93
CA THR A 55 35.33 44.89 -35.19
C THR A 55 34.43 45.33 -34.03
N LEU A 56 33.12 45.41 -34.26
CA LEU A 56 32.14 45.72 -33.22
C LEU A 56 32.09 44.63 -32.14
N GLN A 57 32.04 43.35 -32.52
CA GLN A 57 32.11 42.24 -31.56
C GLN A 57 33.40 42.24 -30.75
N ASN A 58 34.54 42.60 -31.36
CA ASN A 58 35.82 42.67 -30.65
C ASN A 58 35.88 43.86 -29.69
N ARG A 59 35.32 45.02 -30.09
CA ARG A 59 35.21 46.20 -29.22
C ARG A 59 34.26 45.97 -28.05
N THR A 60 33.21 45.17 -28.24
CA THR A 60 32.29 44.78 -27.16
C THR A 60 32.63 43.44 -26.49
N GLY A 61 33.77 42.82 -26.81
CA GLY A 61 34.27 41.62 -26.14
C GLY A 61 33.49 40.31 -26.37
N CYS A 62 32.71 40.21 -27.46
CA CYS A 62 31.77 39.11 -27.71
C CYS A 62 32.43 37.85 -28.31
N ASN A 63 33.28 37.17 -27.54
CA ASN A 63 33.92 35.90 -27.89
C ASN A 63 32.99 34.68 -27.67
N SER A 64 33.05 33.68 -28.56
CA SER A 64 32.16 32.51 -28.53
C SER A 64 32.43 31.62 -27.34
N GLN A 65 33.72 31.45 -27.05
CA GLN A 65 34.17 30.64 -25.92
C GLN A 65 33.76 31.27 -24.59
N LYS A 66 33.84 32.60 -24.45
CA LYS A 66 33.45 33.32 -23.23
C LYS A 66 31.94 33.21 -22.97
N ILE A 67 31.13 33.30 -24.03
CA ILE A 67 29.67 33.18 -23.93
C ILE A 67 29.27 31.75 -23.57
N GLN A 68 29.84 30.73 -24.23
CA GLN A 68 29.53 29.34 -23.92
C GLN A 68 29.91 29.01 -22.47
N ASN A 69 31.12 29.37 -22.04
CA ASN A 69 31.57 29.10 -20.69
C ASN A 69 30.70 29.79 -19.62
N TRP A 70 30.23 31.00 -19.90
CA TRP A 70 29.36 31.73 -18.98
C TRP A 70 27.92 31.18 -18.95
N LEU A 71 27.35 30.84 -20.12
CA LEU A 71 26.05 30.17 -20.20
C LEU A 71 26.05 28.82 -19.49
N ASP A 72 27.15 28.07 -19.58
CA ASP A 72 27.32 26.81 -18.86
C ASP A 72 27.41 27.04 -17.35
N THR A 73 28.07 28.13 -16.92
CA THR A 73 28.11 28.53 -15.51
C THR A 73 26.72 28.88 -14.97
N VAL A 74 25.93 29.65 -15.73
CA VAL A 74 24.55 30.00 -15.34
C VAL A 74 23.64 28.78 -15.34
N ARG A 75 23.74 27.91 -16.35
CA ARG A 75 22.99 26.64 -16.38
C ARG A 75 23.31 25.78 -15.17
N TYR A 76 24.59 25.66 -14.82
CA TYR A 76 25.01 24.92 -13.63
C TYR A 76 24.38 25.51 -12.36
N PHE A 77 24.45 26.83 -12.17
CA PHE A 77 23.85 27.49 -11.03
C PHE A 77 22.32 27.31 -10.97
N LEU A 78 21.64 27.43 -12.11
CA LEU A 78 20.19 27.23 -12.20
C LEU A 78 19.79 25.80 -11.82
N ILE A 79 20.54 24.79 -12.31
CA ILE A 79 20.31 23.39 -11.94
C ILE A 79 20.49 23.20 -10.43
N VAL A 80 21.55 23.76 -9.84
CA VAL A 80 21.79 23.67 -8.40
C VAL A 80 20.65 24.29 -7.60
N VAL A 81 20.17 25.49 -7.99
CA VAL A 81 19.05 26.16 -7.31
C VAL A 81 17.76 25.32 -7.40
N ILE A 82 17.45 24.77 -8.58
CA ILE A 82 16.27 23.91 -8.76
C ILE A 82 16.36 22.68 -7.87
N VAL A 83 17.51 22.01 -7.82
CA VAL A 83 17.72 20.82 -6.99
C VAL A 83 17.52 21.14 -5.50
N VAL A 84 18.04 22.27 -5.02
CA VAL A 84 17.90 22.67 -3.61
C VAL A 84 16.43 22.94 -3.24
N ILE A 85 15.69 23.64 -4.10
CA ILE A 85 14.28 23.93 -3.87
C ILE A 85 13.48 22.61 -3.86
N VAL A 86 13.69 21.73 -4.85
CA VAL A 86 12.99 20.43 -4.91
C VAL A 86 13.31 19.58 -3.68
N MET A 87 14.56 19.54 -3.22
CA MET A 87 14.90 18.80 -2.00
C MET A 87 14.22 19.38 -0.76
N ALA A 88 14.11 20.71 -0.65
CA ALA A 88 13.40 21.35 0.46
C ALA A 88 11.90 21.01 0.45
N GLU A 89 11.25 21.04 -0.71
CA GLU A 89 9.84 20.67 -0.87
C GLU A 89 9.60 19.18 -0.56
N VAL A 90 10.50 18.29 -0.97
CA VAL A 90 10.41 16.85 -0.64
C VAL A 90 10.55 16.62 0.86
N MET A 91 11.49 17.31 1.52
CA MET A 91 11.66 17.19 2.96
C MET A 91 10.44 17.71 3.73
N LEU A 92 9.84 18.82 3.26
CA LEU A 92 8.60 19.36 3.82
C LEU A 92 7.40 18.41 3.62
N PHE A 93 7.30 17.80 2.44
CA PHE A 93 6.25 16.83 2.12
C PHE A 93 6.34 15.56 2.97
N LEU A 94 7.55 15.03 3.17
CA LEU A 94 7.81 13.89 4.07
C LEU A 94 7.43 14.21 5.51
N ALA A 95 7.73 15.42 5.99
CA ALA A 95 7.33 15.87 7.33
C ALA A 95 5.80 15.95 7.48
N PHE A 96 5.09 16.44 6.47
CA PHE A 96 3.63 16.51 6.46
C PHE A 96 2.98 15.11 6.46
N ILE A 97 3.52 14.17 5.68
CA ILE A 97 3.10 12.77 5.71
C ILE A 97 3.31 12.17 7.10
N GLY A 98 4.47 12.42 7.71
CA GLY A 98 4.76 11.97 9.07
C GLY A 98 3.72 12.44 10.09
N PHE A 99 3.31 13.71 10.03
CA PHE A 99 2.27 14.25 10.90
C PHE A 99 0.91 13.58 10.68
N LEU A 100 0.51 13.36 9.43
CA LEU A 100 -0.73 12.64 9.10
C LEU A 100 -0.72 11.20 9.61
N ILE A 101 0.41 10.49 9.47
CA ILE A 101 0.56 9.13 9.98
C ILE A 101 0.41 9.09 11.50
N VAL A 102 1.08 10.00 12.22
CA VAL A 102 0.95 10.09 13.68
C VAL A 102 -0.49 10.41 14.08
N TYR A 103 -1.16 11.33 13.38
CA TYR A 103 -2.56 11.65 13.65
C TYR A 103 -3.49 10.43 13.47
N ILE A 104 -3.33 9.68 12.37
CA ILE A 104 -4.11 8.44 12.13
C ILE A 104 -3.80 7.39 13.20
N LEU A 105 -2.52 7.20 13.57
CA LEU A 105 -2.13 6.26 14.62
C LEU A 105 -2.71 6.62 15.98
N VAL A 106 -2.79 7.91 16.33
CA VAL A 106 -3.42 8.37 17.56
C VAL A 106 -4.92 8.04 17.54
N ILE A 107 -5.63 8.33 16.44
CA ILE A 107 -7.05 7.99 16.30
C ILE A 107 -7.29 6.47 16.42
N ILE A 108 -6.48 5.67 15.73
CA ILE A 108 -6.54 4.20 15.85
C ILE A 108 -6.26 3.77 17.28
N GLY A 109 -5.27 4.36 17.95
CA GLY A 109 -4.94 4.07 19.34
C GLY A 109 -6.10 4.33 20.28
N TRP A 110 -6.78 5.48 20.15
CA TRP A 110 -7.99 5.80 20.93
C TRP A 110 -9.13 4.81 20.68
N ILE A 111 -9.37 4.42 19.42
CA ILE A 111 -10.37 3.40 19.08
C ILE A 111 -10.00 2.06 19.72
N LEU A 112 -8.72 1.67 19.70
CA LEU A 112 -8.25 0.42 20.25
C LEU A 112 -8.36 0.40 21.78
N VAL A 113 -8.03 1.51 22.46
CA VAL A 113 -8.22 1.67 23.91
C VAL A 113 -9.71 1.61 24.29
N ALA A 114 -10.58 2.29 23.55
CA ALA A 114 -12.02 2.23 23.81
C ALA A 114 -12.56 0.81 23.56
N GLY A 115 -12.13 0.18 22.46
CA GLY A 115 -12.50 -1.19 22.12
C GLY A 115 -12.08 -2.19 23.17
N THR A 116 -10.84 -2.16 23.65
CA THR A 116 -10.36 -3.05 24.71
C THR A 116 -11.10 -2.82 26.03
N PHE A 117 -11.42 -1.59 26.39
CA PHE A 117 -12.22 -1.29 27.58
C PHE A 117 -13.64 -1.88 27.47
N ILE A 118 -14.29 -1.73 26.31
CA ILE A 118 -15.61 -2.31 26.05
C ILE A 118 -15.54 -3.85 26.08
N LEU A 119 -14.58 -4.46 25.38
CA LEU A 119 -14.39 -5.91 25.38
C LEU A 119 -14.11 -6.45 26.79
N CYS A 120 -13.30 -5.75 27.57
CA CYS A 120 -13.03 -6.09 28.96
C CYS A 120 -14.32 -6.04 29.80
N GLY A 121 -15.11 -4.97 29.65
CA GLY A 121 -16.41 -4.84 30.33
C GLY A 121 -17.36 -5.98 29.97
N VAL A 122 -17.51 -6.30 28.69
CA VAL A 122 -18.37 -7.40 28.23
C VAL A 122 -17.86 -8.75 28.74
N PHE A 123 -16.55 -8.99 28.72
CA PHE A 123 -15.95 -10.23 29.22
C PHE A 123 -16.19 -10.42 30.72
N LEU A 124 -16.10 -9.35 31.51
CA LEU A 124 -16.41 -9.40 32.94
C LEU A 124 -17.89 -9.74 33.19
N LEU A 125 -18.80 -9.13 32.43
CA LEU A 125 -20.23 -9.44 32.50
C LEU A 125 -20.52 -10.89 32.08
N LEU A 126 -19.91 -11.36 30.98
CA LEU A 126 -20.09 -12.72 30.50
C LEU A 126 -19.58 -13.75 31.50
N ASN A 127 -18.41 -13.56 32.13
CA ASN A 127 -17.93 -14.51 33.14
C ASN A 127 -18.84 -14.55 34.36
N ASN A 128 -19.39 -13.40 34.75
CA ASN A 128 -20.35 -13.34 35.86
C ASN A 128 -21.65 -14.09 35.52
N VAL A 129 -22.22 -13.85 34.33
CA VAL A 129 -23.43 -14.54 33.85
C VAL A 129 -23.17 -16.03 33.61
N VAL A 130 -22.04 -16.42 33.04
CA VAL A 130 -21.67 -17.82 32.83
C VAL A 130 -21.46 -18.53 34.16
N SER A 131 -20.86 -17.86 35.16
CA SER A 131 -20.76 -18.38 36.51
C SER A 131 -22.14 -18.64 37.12
N ASP A 132 -23.05 -17.66 37.06
CA ASP A 132 -24.40 -17.80 37.59
C ASP A 132 -25.21 -18.87 36.84
N THR A 133 -25.06 -18.93 35.51
CA THR A 133 -25.69 -19.96 34.66
C THR A 133 -25.12 -21.34 34.97
N SER A 134 -23.82 -21.46 35.28
CA SER A 134 -23.21 -22.75 35.61
C SER A 134 -23.75 -23.31 36.93
N VAL A 135 -23.96 -22.44 37.93
CA VAL A 135 -24.56 -22.83 39.21
C VAL A 135 -26.03 -23.19 39.02
N ALA A 136 -26.78 -22.39 38.26
CA ALA A 136 -28.18 -22.68 37.94
C ALA A 136 -28.35 -23.97 37.12
N MET A 137 -27.42 -24.26 36.20
CA MET A 137 -27.41 -25.49 35.40
C MET A 137 -27.10 -26.71 36.28
N GLN A 138 -26.16 -26.59 37.22
CA GLN A 138 -25.86 -27.64 38.19
C GLN A 138 -27.08 -27.95 39.06
N GLU A 139 -27.79 -26.92 39.52
CA GLU A 139 -28.99 -27.06 40.35
C GLU A 139 -30.18 -27.65 39.57
N TRP A 140 -30.32 -27.33 38.28
CA TRP A 140 -31.29 -27.97 37.38
C TRP A 140 -30.99 -29.45 37.15
N VAL A 141 -29.71 -29.82 37.03
CA VAL A 141 -29.29 -31.23 36.89
C VAL A 141 -29.60 -32.03 38.15
N ASP A 142 -29.38 -31.45 39.33
CA ASP A 142 -29.62 -32.12 40.61
C ASP A 142 -31.12 -32.17 40.99
N HIS A 143 -31.92 -31.18 40.56
CA HIS A 143 -33.36 -31.10 40.85
C HIS A 143 -34.22 -30.77 39.61
N PRO A 144 -34.38 -31.73 38.66
CA PRO A 144 -35.05 -31.49 37.38
C PRO A 144 -36.56 -31.22 37.47
N HIS A 145 -37.18 -31.42 38.63
CA HIS A 145 -38.62 -31.18 38.88
C HIS A 145 -38.91 -29.87 39.65
N ALA A 146 -37.90 -29.06 39.95
CA ALA A 146 -38.13 -27.72 40.48
C ALA A 146 -38.61 -26.81 39.34
N ARG A 147 -39.85 -26.30 39.43
CA ARG A 147 -40.46 -25.36 38.48
C ARG A 147 -39.54 -24.14 38.29
N THR A 148 -38.79 -24.11 37.20
CA THR A 148 -37.99 -22.94 36.79
C THR A 148 -38.60 -22.32 35.53
N ALA A 149 -38.30 -21.05 35.27
CA ALA A 149 -38.77 -20.28 34.12
C ALA A 149 -38.36 -20.85 32.74
N LEU A 150 -37.64 -21.98 32.72
CA LEU A 150 -37.26 -22.73 31.52
C LEU A 150 -38.33 -23.75 31.07
N ASP A 151 -39.27 -24.12 31.95
CA ASP A 151 -40.40 -25.03 31.66
C ASP A 151 -41.46 -24.38 30.74
N ASP A 152 -41.52 -23.04 30.71
CA ASP A 152 -42.45 -22.26 29.87
C ASP A 152 -41.98 -22.12 28.40
N ILE A 153 -40.72 -22.48 28.10
CA ILE A 153 -40.11 -22.29 26.77
C ILE A 153 -39.96 -23.61 26.00
N LEU A 154 -39.86 -24.76 26.68
CA LEU A 154 -39.92 -26.04 25.98
C LEU A 154 -41.38 -26.38 25.66
N PRO A 155 -41.77 -26.52 24.37
CA PRO A 155 -43.11 -26.98 24.05
C PRO A 155 -43.35 -28.32 24.75
N CYS A 156 -44.50 -28.46 25.41
CA CYS A 156 -44.91 -29.69 26.08
C CYS A 156 -45.08 -30.81 25.03
N VAL A 157 -43.97 -31.43 24.65
CA VAL A 157 -43.93 -32.66 23.88
C VAL A 157 -44.19 -33.79 24.87
N ASP A 158 -45.07 -34.72 24.51
CA ASP A 158 -45.34 -35.88 25.34
C ASP A 158 -44.04 -36.68 25.56
N VAL A 159 -43.89 -37.26 26.75
CA VAL A 159 -42.69 -38.00 27.17
C VAL A 159 -42.32 -39.10 26.17
N TYR A 160 -43.31 -39.69 25.50
CA TYR A 160 -43.12 -40.72 24.49
C TYR A 160 -42.44 -40.17 23.22
N THR A 161 -42.93 -39.05 22.69
CA THR A 161 -42.37 -38.37 21.52
C THR A 161 -41.01 -37.75 21.81
N ALA A 162 -40.78 -37.26 23.03
CA ALA A 162 -39.47 -36.78 23.47
C ALA A 162 -38.43 -37.92 23.51
N ASN A 163 -38.82 -39.09 24.05
CA ASN A 163 -37.94 -40.26 24.10
C ASN A 163 -37.66 -40.83 22.71
N GLU A 164 -38.66 -40.90 21.83
CA GLU A 164 -38.47 -41.32 20.43
C GLU A 164 -37.54 -40.34 19.68
N SER A 165 -37.72 -39.03 19.86
CA SER A 165 -36.86 -38.03 19.22
C SER A 165 -35.41 -38.13 19.70
N LEU A 166 -35.21 -38.36 21.00
CA LEU A 166 -33.91 -38.56 21.61
C LEU A 166 -33.26 -39.87 21.13
N PHE A 167 -34.03 -40.95 21.02
CA PHE A 167 -33.58 -42.22 20.46
C PHE A 167 -33.11 -42.06 19.01
N ARG A 168 -33.91 -41.39 18.17
CA ARG A 168 -33.56 -41.10 16.78
C ARG A 168 -32.31 -40.22 16.67
N SER A 169 -32.15 -39.25 17.56
CA SER A 169 -30.97 -38.38 17.59
C SER A 169 -29.69 -39.14 17.97
N LYS A 170 -29.78 -40.07 18.94
CA LYS A 170 -28.68 -40.97 19.31
C LYS A 170 -28.26 -41.86 18.14
N GLU A 171 -29.22 -42.45 17.43
CA GLU A 171 -28.95 -43.31 16.28
C GLU A 171 -28.26 -42.54 15.14
N VAL A 172 -28.77 -41.35 14.80
CA VAL A 172 -28.13 -40.51 13.76
C VAL A 172 -26.71 -40.12 14.16
N SER A 173 -26.48 -39.77 15.43
CA SER A 173 -25.14 -39.44 15.93
C SER A 173 -24.21 -40.65 15.89
N TYR A 174 -24.71 -41.83 16.22
CA TYR A 174 -23.98 -43.09 16.14
C TYR A 174 -23.53 -43.38 14.70
N GLN A 175 -24.45 -43.29 13.75
CA GLN A 175 -24.17 -43.53 12.33
C GLN A 175 -23.18 -42.50 11.77
N MET A 176 -23.32 -41.24 12.16
CA MET A 176 -22.42 -40.17 11.72
C MET A 176 -20.98 -40.41 12.20
N VAL A 177 -20.77 -40.77 13.47
CA VAL A 177 -19.44 -41.13 14.00
C VAL A 177 -18.87 -42.33 13.26
N ASN A 178 -19.68 -43.32 12.93
CA ASN A 178 -19.25 -44.48 12.15
C ASN A 178 -18.78 -44.09 10.73
N VAL A 179 -19.51 -43.21 10.04
CA VAL A 179 -19.12 -42.69 8.72
C VAL A 179 -17.80 -41.92 8.80
N VAL A 180 -17.63 -41.07 9.82
CA VAL A 180 -16.38 -40.32 10.04
C VAL A 180 -15.22 -41.29 10.31
N ASN A 181 -15.43 -42.31 11.13
CA ASN A 181 -14.43 -43.34 11.41
C ASN A 181 -14.02 -44.12 10.15
N GLN A 182 -14.97 -44.40 9.25
CA GLN A 182 -14.68 -45.02 7.96
C GLN A 182 -13.83 -44.13 7.06
N ILE A 183 -14.13 -42.83 6.98
CA ILE A 183 -13.33 -41.89 6.18
C ILE A 183 -11.92 -41.75 6.76
N ILE A 184 -11.80 -41.61 8.08
CA ILE A 184 -10.50 -41.50 8.74
C ILE A 184 -9.65 -42.74 8.46
N ASN A 185 -10.22 -43.93 8.64
CA ASN A 185 -9.47 -45.17 8.48
C ASN A 185 -9.17 -45.52 7.02
N ASN A 186 -10.08 -45.23 6.08
CA ASN A 186 -9.92 -45.64 4.69
C ASN A 186 -9.32 -44.56 3.79
N VAL A 187 -9.44 -43.28 4.14
CA VAL A 187 -8.95 -42.17 3.33
C VAL A 187 -7.80 -41.46 4.04
N SER A 188 -7.99 -41.02 5.29
CA SER A 188 -7.04 -40.16 6.01
C SER A 188 -5.84 -40.91 6.62
N ASN A 189 -5.97 -42.22 6.88
CA ASN A 189 -4.91 -43.05 7.47
C ASN A 189 -4.31 -44.07 6.49
N VAL A 190 -4.74 -44.02 5.21
CA VAL A 190 -4.26 -44.93 4.16
C VAL A 190 -3.22 -44.24 3.30
N ASN A 191 -2.06 -44.89 3.17
CA ASN A 191 -1.03 -44.49 2.20
C ASN A 191 -1.40 -45.00 0.80
N TYR A 192 -2.04 -44.15 0.02
CA TYR A 192 -2.32 -44.45 -1.38
C TYR A 192 -1.03 -44.40 -2.23
N PRO A 193 -0.92 -45.24 -3.28
CA PRO A 193 0.17 -45.15 -4.25
C PRO A 193 -0.03 -43.95 -5.18
N THR A 194 1.06 -43.44 -5.78
CA THR A 194 1.06 -42.28 -6.70
C THR A 194 0.14 -42.44 -7.92
N ILE A 195 -0.21 -43.69 -8.28
CA ILE A 195 -1.07 -44.05 -9.41
C ILE A 195 -2.57 -43.83 -9.07
N ALA A 196 -2.93 -43.70 -7.79
CA ALA A 196 -4.30 -43.53 -7.32
C ALA A 196 -4.76 -42.06 -7.25
N ALA A 197 -4.28 -41.18 -8.15
CA ALA A 197 -4.76 -39.81 -8.25
C ALA A 197 -6.26 -39.79 -8.61
N PRO A 198 -7.11 -39.01 -7.92
CA PRO A 198 -6.80 -37.84 -7.08
C PRO A 198 -6.67 -38.11 -5.57
N LEU A 199 -6.71 -39.37 -5.11
CA LEU A 199 -6.70 -39.73 -3.68
C LEU A 199 -5.28 -39.81 -3.07
N TYR A 200 -4.24 -39.65 -3.90
CA TYR A 200 -2.85 -39.66 -3.46
C TYR A 200 -2.45 -38.35 -2.76
N TYR A 201 -1.95 -38.46 -1.52
CA TYR A 201 -1.28 -37.38 -0.80
C TYR A 201 -0.14 -37.96 0.05
N ASN A 202 0.88 -37.14 0.35
CA ASN A 202 2.06 -37.58 1.09
C ASN A 202 1.83 -37.43 2.61
N GLN A 203 1.52 -38.53 3.29
CA GLN A 203 1.25 -38.54 4.73
C GLN A 203 2.56 -38.66 5.54
N SER A 204 3.10 -37.53 6.01
CA SER A 204 4.32 -37.49 6.85
C SER A 204 4.06 -37.38 8.36
N GLY A 205 2.80 -37.23 8.79
CA GLY A 205 2.39 -37.08 10.19
C GLY A 205 1.83 -38.36 10.82
N PRO A 206 1.60 -38.38 12.15
CA PRO A 206 0.96 -39.50 12.84
C PRO A 206 -0.49 -39.70 12.38
N LEU A 207 -1.00 -40.93 12.54
CA LEU A 207 -2.36 -41.29 12.15
C LEU A 207 -3.39 -40.46 12.94
N VAL A 208 -4.47 -40.09 12.25
CA VAL A 208 -5.60 -39.38 12.86
C VAL A 208 -6.37 -40.35 13.75
N PRO A 209 -6.59 -40.02 15.04
CA PRO A 209 -7.37 -40.87 15.94
C PRO A 209 -8.85 -40.86 15.55
N VAL A 210 -9.48 -42.03 15.64
CA VAL A 210 -10.93 -42.17 15.39
C VAL A 210 -11.74 -41.66 16.58
N PRO A 211 -12.75 -40.80 16.36
CA PRO A 211 -13.70 -40.40 17.40
C PRO A 211 -14.35 -41.60 18.09
N CYS A 212 -14.37 -41.56 19.43
CA CYS A 212 -15.10 -42.53 20.24
C CYS A 212 -16.60 -42.28 20.10
N ASN A 213 -17.33 -43.34 19.77
CA ASN A 213 -18.78 -43.28 19.81
C ASN A 213 -19.24 -43.44 21.25
N ARG A 214 -19.90 -42.41 21.81
CA ARG A 214 -20.44 -42.44 23.17
C ARG A 214 -21.70 -43.32 23.26
N PHE A 215 -22.34 -43.61 22.13
CA PHE A 215 -23.54 -44.43 22.05
C PHE A 215 -23.16 -45.82 21.52
N ASN A 216 -23.72 -46.89 22.11
CA ASN A 216 -23.45 -48.26 21.70
C ASN A 216 -24.38 -48.67 20.53
N SER A 217 -23.92 -49.61 19.69
CA SER A 217 -24.75 -50.22 18.62
C SER A 217 -25.94 -51.01 19.15
N VAL A 218 -25.84 -51.45 20.40
CA VAL A 218 -26.95 -51.99 21.18
C VAL A 218 -27.44 -50.84 22.05
N ILE A 219 -28.38 -50.07 21.50
CA ILE A 219 -29.17 -49.13 22.30
C ILE A 219 -30.07 -50.03 23.16
N THR A 220 -29.65 -50.28 24.39
CA THR A 220 -30.49 -50.98 25.36
C THR A 220 -31.42 -49.94 25.98
N ASP A 221 -32.71 -50.25 26.03
CA ASP A 221 -33.79 -49.45 26.61
C ASP A 221 -33.47 -48.89 28.00
#